data_AF-A0A1I1QGC3-F1
#
_entry.id   AF-A0A1I1QGC3-F1
#
_cell.length_a   1.000
_cell.length_b   1.000
_cell.length_c   1.000
_cell.angle_alpha   90.00
_cell.angle_beta   90.00
_cell.angle_gamma   90.00
#
_symmetry.space_group_name_H-M   'P 1'
#
loop_
_entity.id
_entity.type
_entity.pdbx_description
1 polymer ?
#
loop_
_entity_poly.entity_id
_entity_poly.type
_entity_poly.pdbx_seq_one_letter_code
_entity_poly.pdbx_strand_id
1 'polypeptide(L)'
;MKNLKRVLGIGVVAVASCFVIAADHIDAPEVSGGNSDITDFYAFQAENEDNLVFVANIQGLISPANTAAASFSENVMVEFNIDTNQDNVEDLVIQAIPRDGKMYFFGPVAPSQTGLNSIIETTSTAGGSVEISSYGSAAITASNGGMSFFAGPRDDPFFMDFARFTQILTPGDDDGDGEEETAFLPEGSASDTFAGTNVMSIVVEVPKSMIGGSGKINTWVESKRK
;
A
#
# COMPACT_ATOMS: atom_id res chain seq x y z
N MET A 1 -28.75 -4.86 -42.22
CA MET A 1 -28.59 -3.83 -41.16
C MET A 1 -28.79 -4.34 -39.72
N LYS A 2 -29.51 -5.43 -39.44
CA LYS A 2 -29.74 -5.93 -38.06
C LYS A 2 -28.48 -6.31 -37.27
N ASN A 3 -27.40 -6.70 -37.95
CA ASN A 3 -26.18 -7.18 -37.29
C ASN A 3 -25.09 -6.10 -37.15
N LEU A 4 -25.24 -4.96 -37.82
CA LEU A 4 -24.20 -3.92 -37.84
C LEU A 4 -23.97 -3.32 -36.46
N LYS A 5 -25.05 -3.09 -35.69
CA LYS A 5 -24.97 -2.60 -34.30
C LYS A 5 -24.27 -3.61 -33.36
N ARG A 6 -24.44 -4.92 -33.61
CA ARG A 6 -23.75 -5.97 -32.83
C ARG A 6 -22.26 -6.04 -33.16
N VAL A 7 -21.92 -5.97 -34.46
CA VAL A 7 -20.51 -5.95 -34.91
C VAL A 7 -19.79 -4.70 -34.40
N LEU A 8 -20.43 -3.54 -34.45
CA LEU A 8 -19.87 -2.30 -33.91
C LEU A 8 -19.71 -2.36 -32.39
N GLY A 9 -20.70 -2.89 -31.67
CA GLY A 9 -20.64 -3.06 -30.22
C GLY A 9 -19.52 -4.01 -29.77
N ILE A 10 -19.36 -5.16 -30.43
CA ILE A 10 -18.26 -6.11 -30.16
C ILE A 10 -16.91 -5.47 -30.51
N GLY A 11 -16.84 -4.73 -31.62
CA GLY A 11 -15.62 -4.01 -32.01
C GLY A 11 -15.20 -2.97 -30.97
N VAL A 12 -16.14 -2.21 -30.41
CA VAL A 12 -15.84 -1.22 -29.34
C VAL A 12 -15.36 -1.92 -28.07
N VAL A 13 -15.99 -3.03 -27.66
CA VAL A 13 -15.56 -3.79 -26.49
C VAL A 13 -14.16 -4.40 -26.69
N ALA A 14 -13.89 -4.96 -27.87
CA ALA A 14 -12.59 -5.55 -28.19
C ALA A 14 -11.46 -4.50 -28.25
N VAL A 15 -11.76 -3.29 -28.74
CA VAL A 15 -10.80 -2.18 -28.70
C VAL A 15 -10.61 -1.68 -27.27
N ALA A 16 -11.69 -1.54 -26.49
CA ALA A 16 -11.61 -1.12 -25.09
C ALA A 16 -10.79 -2.09 -24.24
N SER A 17 -10.90 -3.41 -24.45
CA SER A 17 -10.09 -4.40 -23.73
C SER A 17 -8.59 -4.29 -23.99
N CYS A 18 -8.17 -3.75 -25.13
CA CYS A 18 -6.74 -3.48 -25.39
C CYS A 18 -6.20 -2.28 -24.61
N PHE A 19 -7.07 -1.48 -23.97
CA PHE A 19 -6.71 -0.33 -23.16
C PHE A 19 -6.99 -0.53 -21.66
N VAL A 20 -7.48 -1.70 -21.25
CA VAL A 20 -7.58 -2.06 -19.84
C VAL A 20 -6.21 -2.55 -19.38
N ILE A 21 -5.39 -1.61 -18.93
CA ILE A 21 -4.14 -1.90 -18.23
C ILE A 21 -4.54 -2.06 -16.76
N ALA A 22 -4.53 -3.30 -16.27
CA ALA A 22 -4.66 -3.57 -14.85
C ALA A 22 -3.25 -3.65 -14.27
N ALA A 23 -3.01 -2.93 -13.18
CA ALA A 23 -1.82 -3.13 -12.38
C ALA A 23 -2.01 -4.40 -11.53
N ASP A 24 -0.96 -5.20 -11.41
CA ASP A 24 -0.87 -6.29 -10.44
C ASP A 24 0.21 -5.95 -9.41
N HIS A 25 0.28 -6.69 -8.30
CA HIS A 25 1.15 -6.45 -7.13
C HIS A 25 2.64 -6.19 -7.47
N ILE A 26 3.13 -6.70 -8.61
CA ILE A 26 4.49 -6.50 -9.13
C ILE A 26 4.57 -5.52 -10.33
N ASP A 27 3.44 -5.27 -10.97
CA ASP A 27 3.34 -4.61 -12.26
C ASP A 27 2.43 -3.38 -12.10
N ALA A 28 2.95 -2.36 -11.42
CA ALA A 28 2.42 -1.00 -11.49
C ALA A 28 3.12 -0.30 -12.67
N PRO A 29 2.61 -0.37 -13.92
CA PRO A 29 3.38 -0.09 -15.14
C PRO A 29 3.99 1.32 -15.23
N GLU A 30 3.50 2.27 -14.45
CA GLU A 30 4.03 3.65 -14.42
C GLU A 30 5.06 3.89 -13.31
N VAL A 31 5.14 3.02 -12.31
CA VAL A 31 5.91 3.25 -11.08
C VAL A 31 6.72 2.06 -10.58
N SER A 32 6.59 0.88 -11.19
CA SER A 32 7.19 -0.40 -10.77
C SER A 32 8.68 -0.25 -10.44
N GLY A 33 9.07 -0.71 -9.25
CA GLY A 33 10.43 -0.65 -8.72
C GLY A 33 10.92 0.77 -8.37
N GLY A 34 10.04 1.76 -8.45
CA GLY A 34 10.32 3.17 -8.17
C GLY A 34 10.02 3.60 -6.74
N ASN A 35 10.40 4.83 -6.41
CA ASN A 35 10.23 5.42 -5.07
C ASN A 35 8.79 5.84 -4.70
N SER A 36 7.83 5.54 -5.56
CA SER A 36 6.39 5.72 -5.30
C SER A 36 5.61 4.44 -5.55
N ASP A 37 6.29 3.31 -5.76
CA ASP A 37 5.63 2.03 -6.00
C ASP A 37 5.05 1.52 -4.68
N ILE A 38 3.73 1.54 -4.55
CA ILE A 38 3.03 1.00 -3.39
C ILE A 38 3.00 -0.52 -3.56
N THR A 39 3.55 -1.24 -2.59
CA THR A 39 3.50 -2.70 -2.60
C THR A 39 2.28 -3.19 -1.87
N ASP A 40 1.98 -2.61 -0.70
CA ASP A 40 0.92 -3.10 0.17
C ASP A 40 0.27 -1.98 0.98
N PHE A 41 -1.00 -2.20 1.29
CA PHE A 41 -1.78 -1.35 2.16
C PHE A 41 -2.49 -2.18 3.24
N TYR A 42 -2.36 -1.74 4.49
CA TYR A 42 -2.99 -2.37 5.63
C TYR A 42 -3.86 -1.35 6.37
N ALA A 43 -5.05 -1.80 6.79
CA ALA A 43 -5.97 -1.05 7.63
C ALA A 43 -6.55 -1.99 8.70
N PHE A 44 -6.25 -1.74 9.97
CA PHE A 44 -6.67 -2.63 11.07
C PHE A 44 -6.86 -1.88 12.38
N GLN A 45 -7.55 -2.52 13.34
CA GLN A 45 -7.71 -2.00 14.69
C GLN A 45 -6.39 -2.08 15.46
N ALA A 46 -6.00 -1.00 16.14
CA ALA A 46 -4.79 -0.98 16.95
C ALA A 46 -4.94 -1.82 18.24
N GLU A 47 -3.85 -1.97 18.99
CA GLU A 47 -3.91 -2.54 20.35
C GLU A 47 -4.86 -1.72 21.25
N ASN A 48 -4.83 -0.39 21.11
CA ASN A 48 -5.91 0.45 21.61
C ASN A 48 -7.12 0.32 20.69
N GLU A 49 -8.18 -0.34 21.15
CA GLU A 49 -9.37 -0.62 20.36
C GLU A 49 -10.11 0.65 19.90
N ASP A 50 -9.85 1.81 20.51
CA ASP A 50 -10.42 3.10 20.08
C ASP A 50 -9.66 3.72 18.89
N ASN A 51 -8.58 3.08 18.42
CA ASN A 51 -7.74 3.55 17.33
C ASN A 51 -7.78 2.62 16.10
N LEU A 52 -7.45 3.17 14.94
CA LEU A 52 -7.18 2.46 13.70
C LEU A 52 -5.74 2.73 13.26
N VAL A 53 -5.12 1.73 12.65
CA VAL A 53 -3.79 1.83 12.05
C VAL A 53 -3.94 1.74 10.53
N PHE A 54 -3.28 2.66 9.84
CA PHE A 54 -3.03 2.58 8.40
C PHE A 54 -1.55 2.41 8.15
N VAL A 55 -1.20 1.47 7.27
CA VAL A 55 0.18 1.25 6.84
C VAL A 55 0.22 1.23 5.33
N ALA A 56 1.12 2.03 4.75
CA ALA A 56 1.49 1.93 3.34
C ALA A 56 2.94 1.49 3.25
N ASN A 57 3.17 0.38 2.57
CA ASN A 57 4.51 -0.03 2.16
C ASN A 57 4.77 0.48 0.75
N ILE A 58 5.96 1.05 0.56
CA ILE A 58 6.48 1.41 -0.75
C ILE A 58 7.86 0.81 -0.96
N GLN A 59 8.28 0.64 -2.21
CA GLN A 59 9.57 0.04 -2.56
C GLN A 59 9.76 -1.34 -1.88
N GLY A 60 9.14 -2.38 -2.43
CA GLY A 60 9.26 -3.74 -1.87
C GLY A 60 10.48 -4.51 -2.35
N LEU A 61 10.64 -5.71 -1.80
CA LEU A 61 11.70 -6.65 -2.16
C LEU A 61 13.12 -6.06 -2.04
N ILE A 62 13.33 -5.11 -1.12
CA ILE A 62 14.64 -4.49 -0.94
C ILE A 62 15.56 -5.45 -0.17
N SER A 63 16.65 -5.87 -0.80
CA SER A 63 17.65 -6.70 -0.13
C SER A 63 18.33 -5.96 1.03
N PRO A 64 18.81 -6.65 2.08
CA PRO A 64 19.50 -6.03 3.22
C PRO A 64 20.69 -5.15 2.82
N ALA A 65 21.37 -5.49 1.73
CA ALA A 65 22.50 -4.72 1.19
C ALA A 65 22.08 -3.38 0.57
N ASN A 66 20.84 -3.29 0.09
CA ASN A 66 20.30 -2.11 -0.59
C ASN A 66 19.43 -1.22 0.32
N THR A 67 18.95 -1.75 1.45
CA THR A 67 18.01 -1.04 2.34
C THR A 67 18.56 0.28 2.87
N ALA A 68 19.87 0.37 3.15
CA ALA A 68 20.49 1.61 3.62
C ALA A 68 20.47 2.75 2.58
N ALA A 69 20.31 2.44 1.29
CA ALA A 69 20.24 3.42 0.21
C ALA A 69 18.78 3.76 -0.18
N ALA A 70 17.80 3.00 0.31
CA ALA A 70 16.39 3.27 0.07
C ALA A 70 15.96 4.55 0.79
N SER A 71 15.09 5.34 0.15
CA SER A 71 14.63 6.61 0.70
C SER A 71 13.24 6.98 0.18
N PHE A 72 12.50 7.75 0.97
CA PHE A 72 11.27 8.38 0.52
C PHE A 72 11.61 9.60 -0.35
N SER A 73 10.97 9.71 -1.52
CA SER A 73 11.17 10.84 -2.43
C SER A 73 10.38 12.07 -1.97
N GLU A 74 11.03 13.23 -1.86
CA GLU A 74 10.36 14.51 -1.53
C GLU A 74 9.38 15.02 -2.60
N ASN A 75 9.34 14.37 -3.76
CA ASN A 75 8.38 14.64 -4.83
C ASN A 75 7.18 13.69 -4.82
N VAL A 76 7.11 12.78 -3.84
CA VAL A 76 6.02 11.81 -3.68
C VAL A 76 5.27 12.13 -2.39
N MET A 77 3.96 12.23 -2.50
CA MET A 77 3.02 12.20 -1.39
C MET A 77 2.37 10.83 -1.35
N VAL A 78 2.29 10.23 -0.18
CA VAL A 78 1.42 9.06 0.06
C VAL A 78 0.16 9.54 0.75
N GLU A 79 -1.00 9.18 0.22
CA GLU A 79 -2.30 9.64 0.71
C GLU A 79 -3.17 8.44 1.08
N PHE A 80 -3.52 8.36 2.35
CA PHE A 80 -4.53 7.42 2.84
C PHE A 80 -5.90 8.08 2.68
N ASN A 81 -6.73 7.48 1.84
CA ASN A 81 -8.07 7.94 1.53
C ASN A 81 -9.09 7.15 2.36
N ILE A 82 -10.05 7.86 2.94
CA ILE A 82 -11.06 7.29 3.83
C ILE A 82 -12.45 7.76 3.39
N ASP A 83 -13.28 6.81 2.96
CA ASP A 83 -14.70 6.98 2.65
C ASP A 83 -15.53 6.44 3.82
N THR A 84 -16.34 7.31 4.40
CA THR A 84 -17.19 7.04 5.56
C THR A 84 -18.66 6.86 5.19
N ASN A 85 -19.03 7.10 3.93
CA ASN A 85 -20.42 7.17 3.48
C ASN A 85 -20.77 6.12 2.39
N GLN A 86 -19.76 5.38 1.88
CA GLN A 86 -19.85 4.33 0.87
C GLN A 86 -20.21 4.80 -0.56
N ASP A 87 -19.86 6.03 -0.94
CA ASP A 87 -19.98 6.51 -2.31
C ASP A 87 -18.72 6.28 -3.17
N ASN A 88 -17.65 5.72 -2.58
CA ASN A 88 -16.33 5.53 -3.18
C ASN A 88 -15.65 6.86 -3.56
N VAL A 89 -15.93 7.91 -2.81
CA VAL A 89 -15.22 9.19 -2.83
C VAL A 89 -14.68 9.44 -1.42
N GLU A 90 -13.43 9.88 -1.33
CA GLU A 90 -12.81 10.12 -0.03
C GLU A 90 -13.49 11.28 0.70
N ASP A 91 -13.97 11.01 1.92
CA ASP A 91 -14.49 12.01 2.83
C ASP A 91 -13.36 12.66 3.65
N LEU A 92 -12.30 11.88 3.92
CA LEU A 92 -11.13 12.29 4.67
C LEU A 92 -9.85 11.75 4.03
N VAL A 93 -8.77 12.53 4.18
CA VAL A 93 -7.42 12.12 3.79
C VAL A 93 -6.44 12.24 4.95
N ILE A 94 -5.44 11.35 4.98
CA ILE A 94 -4.21 11.51 5.75
C ILE A 94 -3.04 11.49 4.76
N GLN A 95 -2.34 12.60 4.63
CA GLN A 95 -1.23 12.76 3.68
C GLN A 95 0.11 12.64 4.39
N ALA A 96 1.01 11.81 3.88
CA ALA A 96 2.37 11.62 4.36
C ALA A 96 3.38 12.12 3.31
N ILE A 97 4.24 13.06 3.71
CA ILE A 97 5.18 13.73 2.81
C ILE A 97 6.57 13.81 3.45
N PRO A 98 7.61 13.25 2.82
CA PRO A 98 8.97 13.36 3.33
C PRO A 98 9.55 14.75 3.04
N ARG A 99 10.26 15.32 4.02
CA ARG A 99 11.04 16.56 3.88
C ARG A 99 12.19 16.56 4.88
N ASP A 100 13.41 16.80 4.44
CA ASP A 100 14.58 17.01 5.30
C ASP A 100 14.78 15.90 6.35
N GLY A 101 14.61 14.64 5.96
CA GLY A 101 14.78 13.48 6.85
C GLY A 101 13.60 13.16 7.78
N LYS A 102 12.52 13.92 7.73
CA LYS A 102 11.27 13.67 8.47
C LYS A 102 10.14 13.29 7.53
N MET A 103 9.20 12.49 8.04
CA MET A 103 7.89 12.29 7.43
C MET A 103 6.89 13.22 8.11
N TYR A 104 6.22 14.08 7.33
CA TYR A 104 5.16 14.97 7.80
C TYR A 104 3.80 14.38 7.45
N PHE A 105 2.88 14.41 8.41
CA PHE A 105 1.52 13.92 8.28
C PHE A 105 0.53 15.09 8.37
N PHE A 106 -0.44 15.14 7.47
CA PHE A 106 -1.55 16.10 7.45
C PHE A 106 -2.87 15.35 7.43
N GLY A 107 -3.74 15.59 8.41
CA GLY A 107 -5.05 14.93 8.54
C GLY A 107 -5.13 13.93 9.70
N PRO A 108 -6.30 13.27 9.91
CA PRO A 108 -7.46 13.26 9.01
C PRO A 108 -8.10 14.63 8.82
N VAL A 109 -8.44 14.95 7.58
CA VAL A 109 -9.13 16.19 7.20
C VAL A 109 -9.91 15.97 5.91
N ALA A 110 -11.01 16.70 5.73
CA ALA A 110 -11.72 16.69 4.45
C ALA A 110 -10.82 17.27 3.36
N PRO A 111 -10.59 16.55 2.24
CA PRO A 111 -9.71 17.02 1.19
C PRO A 111 -10.32 18.21 0.45
N SER A 112 -9.48 19.16 0.05
CA SER A 112 -9.86 20.30 -0.78
C SER A 112 -10.12 19.91 -2.25
N GLN A 113 -9.63 18.75 -2.66
CA GLN A 113 -9.86 18.14 -3.98
C GLN A 113 -9.88 16.62 -3.84
N THR A 114 -10.89 15.97 -4.44
CA THR A 114 -11.01 14.50 -4.46
C THR A 114 -10.59 13.89 -5.80
N GLY A 115 -10.32 12.58 -5.78
CA GLY A 115 -9.96 11.75 -6.92
C GLY A 115 -8.46 11.75 -7.23
N LEU A 116 -8.12 11.57 -8.51
CA LEU A 116 -6.75 11.30 -8.96
C LEU A 116 -5.74 12.44 -8.69
N ASN A 117 -6.23 13.65 -8.42
CA ASN A 117 -5.39 14.80 -8.05
C ASN A 117 -5.66 15.18 -6.60
N SER A 118 -4.65 15.72 -5.92
CA SER A 118 -4.79 16.17 -4.54
C SER A 118 -3.94 17.41 -4.29
N ILE A 119 -4.32 18.17 -3.27
CA ILE A 119 -3.61 19.34 -2.77
C ILE A 119 -3.15 19.02 -1.36
N ILE A 120 -1.92 19.41 -1.03
CA ILE A 120 -1.40 19.19 0.33
C ILE A 120 -2.21 20.05 1.30
N GLU A 121 -2.85 19.41 2.28
CA GLU A 121 -3.70 20.02 3.30
C GLU A 121 -2.87 20.66 4.43
N THR A 122 -1.96 21.55 4.04
CA THR A 122 -1.00 22.23 4.94
C THR A 122 -1.63 23.05 6.06
N THR A 123 -2.92 23.38 5.93
CA THR A 123 -3.71 24.09 6.95
C THR A 123 -4.42 23.16 7.93
N SER A 124 -4.32 21.84 7.74
CA SER A 124 -4.84 20.87 8.69
C SER A 124 -4.20 21.07 10.06
N THR A 125 -5.04 21.03 11.09
CA THR A 125 -4.60 21.10 12.49
C THR A 125 -4.33 19.72 13.08
N ALA A 126 -4.79 18.66 12.41
CA ALA A 126 -4.50 17.26 12.72
C ALA A 126 -3.28 16.78 11.93
N GLY A 127 -2.44 15.97 12.57
CA GLY A 127 -1.22 15.45 11.98
C GLY A 127 -0.02 15.62 12.88
N GLY A 128 1.19 15.54 12.32
CA GLY A 128 2.44 15.58 13.07
C GLY A 128 3.63 15.31 12.19
N SER A 129 4.80 15.09 12.79
CA SER A 129 5.97 14.62 12.06
C SER A 129 6.81 13.67 12.90
N VAL A 130 7.55 12.82 12.20
CA VAL A 130 8.46 11.83 12.79
C VAL A 130 9.75 11.78 11.98
N GLU A 131 10.88 11.56 12.64
CA GLU A 131 12.13 11.29 11.94
C GLU A 131 12.01 9.97 11.16
N ILE A 132 12.51 9.94 9.94
CA ILE A 132 12.59 8.70 9.16
C ILE A 132 13.70 7.84 9.77
N SER A 133 13.33 6.65 10.25
CA SER A 133 14.29 5.73 10.86
C SER A 133 15.30 5.24 9.83
N SER A 134 16.55 5.03 10.25
CA SER A 134 17.60 4.46 9.39
C SER A 134 17.55 2.94 9.42
N TYR A 135 18.09 2.29 8.38
CA TYR A 135 18.21 0.84 8.37
C TYR A 135 19.12 0.35 9.53
N GLY A 136 18.67 -0.67 10.26
CA GLY A 136 19.37 -1.23 11.42
C GLY A 136 19.26 -0.40 12.70
N SER A 137 18.55 0.73 12.72
CA SER A 137 18.26 1.47 13.95
C SER A 137 16.97 0.99 14.62
N ALA A 138 16.81 1.28 15.90
CA ALA A 138 15.52 1.16 16.57
C ALA A 138 14.46 2.04 15.87
N ALA A 139 13.19 1.66 16.02
CA ALA A 139 12.06 2.44 15.54
C ALA A 139 12.03 3.83 16.20
N ILE A 140 11.94 4.87 15.38
CA ILE A 140 11.62 6.22 15.85
C ILE A 140 10.14 6.47 15.62
N THR A 141 9.39 6.63 16.70
CA THR A 141 7.96 6.96 16.68
C THR A 141 7.74 8.35 17.25
N ALA A 142 6.71 9.05 16.77
CA ALA A 142 6.25 10.31 17.36
C ALA A 142 4.75 10.27 17.56
N SER A 143 4.23 11.05 18.51
CA SER A 143 2.80 11.18 18.74
C SER A 143 2.41 12.66 18.80
N ASN A 144 1.26 13.00 18.23
CA ASN A 144 0.69 14.34 18.30
C ASN A 144 -0.84 14.26 18.16
N GLY A 145 -1.57 15.06 18.94
CA GLY A 145 -3.04 15.12 18.82
C GLY A 145 -3.76 13.79 19.02
N GLY A 146 -3.18 12.84 19.78
CA GLY A 146 -3.74 11.49 19.96
C GLY A 146 -3.38 10.49 18.85
N MET A 147 -2.70 10.93 17.81
CA MET A 147 -2.18 10.08 16.73
C MET A 147 -0.73 9.65 17.03
N SER A 148 -0.31 8.54 16.44
CA SER A 148 1.08 8.06 16.46
C SER A 148 1.57 7.79 15.05
N PHE A 149 2.86 8.04 14.81
CA PHE A 149 3.47 8.05 13.49
C PHE A 149 4.78 7.28 13.49
N PHE A 150 5.04 6.59 12.37
CA PHE A 150 6.32 5.97 12.06
C PHE A 150 6.60 6.04 10.56
N ALA A 151 7.87 6.21 10.19
CA ALA A 151 8.34 6.06 8.82
C ALA A 151 9.77 5.49 8.78
N GLY A 152 10.04 4.57 7.85
CA GLY A 152 11.37 4.01 7.63
C GLY A 152 11.36 2.57 7.13
N PRO A 153 12.55 1.97 6.91
CA PRO A 153 12.67 0.61 6.42
C PRO A 153 12.21 -0.41 7.46
N ARG A 154 11.50 -1.44 7.02
CA ARG A 154 11.06 -2.59 7.83
C ARG A 154 11.20 -3.88 7.05
N ASP A 155 11.35 -4.98 7.76
CA ASP A 155 11.19 -6.30 7.15
C ASP A 155 9.84 -6.36 6.44
N ASP A 156 9.81 -6.96 5.26
CA ASP A 156 8.57 -7.16 4.51
C ASP A 156 7.62 -8.03 5.35
N PRO A 157 6.42 -7.53 5.72
CA PRO A 157 5.48 -8.30 6.53
C PRO A 157 4.76 -9.40 5.74
N PHE A 158 4.92 -9.45 4.42
CA PHE A 158 4.34 -10.51 3.61
C PHE A 158 5.15 -11.80 3.76
N PHE A 159 4.46 -12.92 3.89
CA PHE A 159 5.08 -14.24 4.01
C PHE A 159 4.31 -15.23 3.13
N MET A 160 5.00 -15.88 2.21
CA MET A 160 4.35 -16.83 1.30
C MET A 160 5.36 -17.79 0.69
N ASP A 161 4.97 -19.06 0.59
CA ASP A 161 5.66 -20.05 -0.23
C ASP A 161 5.18 -19.96 -1.68
N PHE A 162 5.71 -18.97 -2.40
CA PHE A 162 5.30 -18.67 -3.76
C PHE A 162 5.74 -19.74 -4.75
N ALA A 163 6.91 -20.35 -4.50
CA ALA A 163 7.36 -21.52 -5.25
C ALA A 163 6.32 -22.65 -5.12
N ARG A 164 5.95 -23.01 -3.88
CA ARG A 164 4.94 -24.03 -3.63
C ARG A 164 3.57 -23.71 -4.21
N PHE A 165 3.15 -22.45 -4.15
CA PHE A 165 1.91 -22.01 -4.78
C PHE A 165 1.92 -22.27 -6.29
N THR A 166 3.05 -21.99 -6.96
CA THR A 166 3.19 -22.22 -8.41
C THR A 166 3.14 -23.72 -8.74
N GLN A 167 3.77 -24.55 -7.90
CA GLN A 167 3.73 -26.02 -8.04
C GLN A 167 2.31 -26.56 -7.94
N ILE A 168 1.53 -26.10 -6.96
CA ILE A 168 0.13 -26.53 -6.81
C ILE A 168 -0.73 -26.17 -8.03
N LEU A 169 -0.43 -25.05 -8.68
CA LEU A 169 -1.18 -24.59 -9.86
C LEU A 169 -0.70 -25.23 -11.16
N THR A 170 0.48 -25.84 -11.19
CA THR A 170 1.10 -26.42 -12.39
C THR A 170 0.89 -27.93 -12.38
N PRO A 171 0.09 -28.49 -13.31
CA PRO A 171 -0.16 -29.92 -13.32
C PRO A 171 1.10 -30.75 -13.60
N GLY A 172 1.31 -31.81 -12.82
CA GLY A 172 2.45 -32.74 -12.94
C GLY A 172 3.63 -32.42 -12.02
N ASP A 173 4.70 -33.20 -12.16
CA ASP A 173 5.96 -33.04 -11.43
C ASP A 173 6.79 -31.92 -12.08
N ASP A 174 6.75 -30.73 -11.47
CA ASP A 174 7.37 -29.51 -11.99
C ASP A 174 8.67 -29.10 -11.28
N ASP A 175 9.03 -29.76 -10.18
CA ASP A 175 10.29 -29.57 -9.46
C ASP A 175 11.24 -30.79 -9.53
N GLY A 176 10.79 -31.89 -10.12
CA GLY A 176 11.58 -33.08 -10.40
C GLY A 176 11.68 -34.04 -9.22
N ASP A 177 10.82 -33.92 -8.21
CA ASP A 177 10.76 -34.83 -7.07
C ASP A 177 9.93 -36.10 -7.34
N GLY A 178 9.17 -36.10 -8.44
CA GLY A 178 8.38 -37.24 -8.91
C GLY A 178 6.91 -37.25 -8.45
N GLU A 179 6.45 -36.23 -7.74
CA GLU A 179 5.10 -36.12 -7.21
C GLU A 179 4.35 -34.90 -7.77
N GLU A 180 3.02 -34.94 -7.75
CA GLU A 180 2.18 -33.77 -8.10
C GLU A 180 1.74 -33.06 -6.82
N GLU A 181 1.92 -31.75 -6.80
CA GLU A 181 1.68 -30.98 -5.60
C GLU A 181 0.25 -30.46 -5.50
N THR A 182 -0.39 -30.73 -4.35
CA THR A 182 -1.84 -30.46 -4.19
C THR A 182 -2.16 -29.62 -2.95
N ALA A 183 -1.16 -29.31 -2.13
CA ALA A 183 -1.32 -28.53 -0.90
C ALA A 183 -0.02 -27.83 -0.51
N PHE A 184 -0.13 -26.74 0.27
CA PHE A 184 1.03 -26.10 0.88
C PHE A 184 1.75 -27.03 1.87
N LEU A 185 3.05 -26.81 2.01
CA LEU A 185 3.88 -27.53 2.97
C LEU A 185 3.50 -27.15 4.41
N PRO A 186 3.67 -28.05 5.39
CA PRO A 186 3.44 -27.74 6.79
C PRO A 186 4.46 -26.71 7.31
N GLU A 187 4.12 -26.10 8.45
CA GLU A 187 5.02 -25.19 9.17
C GLU A 187 6.40 -25.84 9.40
N GLY A 188 7.46 -25.08 9.16
CA GLY A 188 8.85 -25.54 9.29
C GLY A 188 9.40 -26.29 8.07
N SER A 189 8.56 -26.62 7.08
CA SER A 189 8.98 -27.13 5.77
C SER A 189 8.67 -26.18 4.62
N ALA A 190 7.68 -25.30 4.78
CA ALA A 190 7.41 -24.21 3.84
C ALA A 190 8.56 -23.18 3.81
N SER A 191 8.80 -22.61 2.64
CA SER A 191 9.78 -21.54 2.43
C SER A 191 9.08 -20.19 2.32
N ASP A 192 9.46 -19.21 3.13
CA ASP A 192 9.00 -17.83 2.92
C ASP A 192 9.83 -17.17 1.81
N THR A 193 9.18 -16.87 0.69
CA THR A 193 9.81 -16.26 -0.50
C THR A 193 10.30 -14.84 -0.23
N PHE A 194 9.67 -14.13 0.72
CA PHE A 194 9.93 -12.72 1.02
C PHE A 194 10.90 -12.56 2.19
N ALA A 195 11.23 -13.67 2.88
CA ALA A 195 12.13 -13.68 4.02
C ALA A 195 13.45 -12.96 3.73
N GLY A 196 13.80 -12.04 4.62
CA GLY A 196 15.03 -11.26 4.52
C GLY A 196 14.97 -10.09 3.54
N THR A 197 13.82 -9.80 2.94
CA THR A 197 13.61 -8.56 2.20
C THR A 197 13.00 -7.47 3.09
N ASN A 198 13.14 -6.22 2.65
CA ASN A 198 12.62 -5.04 3.32
C ASN A 198 11.70 -4.24 2.41
N VAL A 199 10.85 -3.45 3.04
CA VAL A 199 9.99 -2.42 2.47
C VAL A 199 10.29 -1.07 3.13
N MET A 200 9.86 0.04 2.51
CA MET A 200 9.80 1.34 3.18
C MET A 200 8.37 1.57 3.69
N SER A 201 8.17 1.54 5.01
CA SER A 201 6.83 1.64 5.61
C SER A 201 6.52 3.05 6.10
N ILE A 202 5.27 3.47 5.88
CA ILE A 202 4.65 4.67 6.46
C ILE A 202 3.48 4.18 7.30
N VAL A 203 3.49 4.48 8.60
CA VAL A 203 2.49 4.02 9.56
C VAL A 203 1.88 5.21 10.26
N VAL A 204 0.55 5.23 10.34
CA VAL A 204 -0.20 6.18 11.16
C VAL A 204 -1.26 5.43 11.96
N GLU A 205 -1.23 5.62 13.28
CA GLU A 205 -2.30 5.22 14.18
C GLU A 205 -3.13 6.46 14.53
N VAL A 206 -4.46 6.36 14.40
CA VAL A 206 -5.38 7.47 14.52
C VAL A 206 -6.60 7.09 15.35
N PRO A 207 -7.06 7.95 16.28
CA PRO A 207 -8.30 7.74 17.00
C PRO A 207 -9.50 7.63 16.06
N LYS A 208 -10.37 6.64 16.27
CA LYS A 208 -11.61 6.45 15.50
C LYS A 208 -12.48 7.71 15.53
N SER A 209 -12.47 8.45 16.64
CA SER A 209 -13.18 9.71 16.79
C SER A 209 -12.72 10.83 15.84
N MET A 210 -11.54 10.72 15.23
CA MET A 210 -11.04 11.67 14.23
C MET A 210 -11.45 11.31 12.79
N ILE A 211 -11.90 10.07 12.56
CA ILE A 211 -12.36 9.61 11.25
C ILE A 211 -13.88 9.75 11.14
N GLY A 212 -14.61 9.35 12.18
CA GLY A 212 -16.07 9.36 12.16
C GLY A 212 -16.69 8.52 13.26
N GLY A 213 -18.02 8.38 13.19
CA GLY A 213 -18.81 7.61 14.17
C GLY A 213 -18.76 6.09 13.97
N SER A 214 -19.69 5.37 14.62
CA SER A 214 -19.83 3.91 14.51
C SER A 214 -20.21 3.48 13.09
N GLY A 215 -19.44 2.59 12.46
CA GLY A 215 -19.77 2.11 11.13
C GLY A 215 -18.64 1.33 10.45
N LYS A 216 -18.81 1.14 9.14
CA LYS A 216 -17.78 0.63 8.23
C LYS A 216 -17.17 1.81 7.49
N ILE A 217 -15.88 1.71 7.17
CA ILE A 217 -15.19 2.65 6.28
C ILE A 217 -14.65 1.87 5.08
N ASN A 218 -14.60 2.52 3.92
CA ASN A 218 -13.78 2.06 2.80
C ASN A 218 -12.48 2.87 2.82
N THR A 219 -11.36 2.21 2.53
CA THR A 219 -10.05 2.87 2.56
C THR A 219 -9.17 2.36 1.44
N TRP A 220 -8.39 3.25 0.86
CA TRP A 220 -7.36 2.94 -0.14
C TRP A 220 -6.18 3.89 0.05
N VAL A 221 -5.07 3.58 -0.61
CA VAL A 221 -3.88 4.43 -0.61
C VAL A 221 -3.51 4.82 -2.03
N GLU A 222 -3.01 6.04 -2.19
CA GLU A 222 -2.47 6.54 -3.45
C GLU A 222 -1.08 7.12 -3.23
N SER A 223 -0.20 6.97 -4.22
CA SER A 223 1.04 7.72 -4.29
C SER A 223 0.90 8.78 -5.38
N LYS A 224 1.04 10.06 -5.02
CA LYS A 224 0.87 11.19 -5.93
C LYS A 224 2.21 11.89 -6.12
N ARG A 225 2.57 12.16 -7.38
CA ARG A 225 3.79 12.89 -7.77
C ARG A 225 3.44 14.33 -8.15
N LYS A 226 4.36 15.26 -7.93
CA LYS A 226 4.25 16.64 -8.43
C LYS A 226 4.37 16.73 -9.95
#